data_AF-A0AAD7EW42-F1
#
_entry.id   AF-A0AAD7EW42-F1
#
_cell.length_a   1.000
_cell.length_b   1.000
_cell.length_c   1.000
_cell.angle_alpha   90.00
_cell.angle_beta   90.00
_cell.angle_gamma   90.00
#
_symmetry.space_group_name_H-M   'P 1'
#
loop_
_entity.id
_entity.type
_entity.pdbx_description
1 polymer ?
#
loop_
_entity_poly.entity_id
_entity_poly.type
_entity_poly.pdbx_seq_one_letter_code
_entity_poly.pdbx_strand_id
1 'polypeptide(L)'
;MAPQDTDPSTPLDDAAERVARAADRGRIADIEAQILELERTISSLYKEKNSLRDRLATYTYPLLTLPSEIVSTIFLHFLPNFPAHPPPIGLLSPYLLCQICRQWRHIAFATPPLWSVISLSLGKVRRLPHKLRYLTASLKRSGSCLISFKLESQIVDNSKVAQIIIDYGARWEYLELSSQSLHFPANVELRLPFVRGLKLGGFVQGLTAISLVAPSLRQIALKSYHDHNSSFLPWSQLTVISVNQIQLDQYSHLIHQLVNIIYCHLSICHRGKLSLRNATLSHLETLILDDWVLPDHTMSRILGCLTLPALRRLQVRETFFTGDDPVNPLVSLVARSGCNLRELSVLDTNMPHQKYCDAFPVASIMLNEQLAITEPFLNFTGWKDGEETESADSEASDSDEE
;
A
#
# COMPACT_ATOMS: atom_id res chain seq x y z
N MET A 1 -11.72 88.44 63.92
CA MET A 1 -11.57 87.06 64.45
C MET A 1 -12.84 86.32 64.07
N ALA A 2 -12.71 85.44 63.07
CA ALA A 2 -13.81 84.88 62.27
C ALA A 2 -14.59 83.78 63.02
N PRO A 3 -15.85 83.53 62.63
CA PRO A 3 -16.67 82.45 63.16
C PRO A 3 -16.31 81.11 62.47
N GLN A 4 -16.45 79.99 63.19
CA GLN A 4 -16.46 78.67 62.59
C GLN A 4 -17.89 78.34 62.16
N ASP A 5 -18.11 78.37 60.85
CA ASP A 5 -19.27 77.78 60.19
C ASP A 5 -19.19 76.26 60.25
N THR A 6 -20.22 75.67 60.83
CA THR A 6 -20.65 74.29 60.63
C THR A 6 -21.17 74.12 59.19
N ASP A 7 -20.60 73.19 58.43
CA ASP A 7 -21.21 72.68 57.19
C ASP A 7 -21.57 71.18 57.36
N PRO A 8 -22.85 70.79 57.19
CA PRO A 8 -23.33 69.42 57.36
C PRO A 8 -23.39 68.68 56.02
N SER A 9 -22.60 67.63 55.85
CA SER A 9 -22.75 66.72 54.70
C SER A 9 -22.18 65.33 55.02
N THR A 10 -22.97 64.45 55.66
CA THR A 10 -22.96 62.98 55.45
C THR A 10 -23.97 62.27 56.37
N PRO A 11 -25.24 62.08 55.94
CA PRO A 11 -26.06 60.98 56.46
C PRO A 11 -26.63 60.04 55.37
N LEU A 12 -26.46 60.38 54.08
CA LEU A 12 -27.01 59.60 52.96
C LEU A 12 -26.09 58.46 52.50
N ASP A 13 -24.77 58.60 52.67
CA ASP A 13 -23.76 57.64 52.22
C ASP A 13 -23.71 56.38 53.10
N ASP A 14 -23.85 56.55 54.42
CA ASP A 14 -23.76 55.46 55.42
C ASP A 14 -24.99 54.52 55.37
N ALA A 15 -26.15 55.01 54.94
CA ALA A 15 -27.34 54.19 54.76
C ALA A 15 -27.25 53.33 53.48
N ALA A 16 -26.73 53.89 52.38
CA ALA A 16 -26.53 53.18 51.13
C ALA A 16 -25.46 52.07 51.28
N GLU A 17 -24.38 52.35 52.00
CA GLU A 17 -23.31 51.39 52.27
C GLU A 17 -23.78 50.23 53.15
N ARG A 18 -24.66 50.49 54.13
CA ARG A 18 -25.26 49.44 54.99
C ARG A 18 -26.19 48.52 54.21
N VAL A 19 -26.95 49.05 53.26
CA VAL A 19 -27.82 48.27 52.36
C VAL A 19 -26.97 47.40 51.43
N ALA A 20 -25.89 47.95 50.86
CA ALA A 20 -24.95 47.19 50.02
C ALA A 20 -24.30 46.02 50.79
N ARG A 21 -23.79 46.27 52.00
CA ARG A 21 -23.20 45.22 52.87
C ARG A 21 -24.21 44.12 53.25
N ALA A 22 -25.49 44.47 53.41
CA ALA A 22 -26.54 43.48 53.68
C ALA A 22 -26.88 42.63 52.44
N ALA A 23 -26.91 43.25 51.25
CA ALA A 23 -27.10 42.55 49.98
C ALA A 23 -25.94 41.57 49.69
N ASP A 24 -24.69 41.99 49.93
CA ASP A 24 -23.51 41.14 49.76
C ASP A 24 -23.53 39.93 50.71
N ARG A 25 -23.93 40.11 51.97
CA ARG A 25 -24.09 39.00 52.93
C ARG A 25 -25.17 38.02 52.50
N GLY A 26 -26.29 38.50 51.96
CA GLY A 26 -27.33 37.64 51.39
C GLY A 26 -26.79 36.83 50.22
N ARG A 27 -26.03 37.48 49.33
CA ARG A 27 -25.42 36.80 48.18
C ARG A 27 -24.38 35.77 48.57
N ILE A 28 -23.57 36.04 49.60
CA ILE A 28 -22.62 35.06 50.16
C ILE A 28 -23.37 33.85 50.71
N ALA A 29 -24.42 34.04 51.49
CA ALA A 29 -25.21 32.94 52.04
C ALA A 29 -25.86 32.08 50.93
N ASP A 30 -26.36 32.71 49.87
CA ASP A 30 -26.89 32.01 48.69
C ASP A 30 -25.81 31.19 47.98
N ILE A 31 -24.60 31.74 47.83
CA ILE A 31 -23.46 31.04 47.22
C ILE A 31 -23.00 29.87 48.09
N GLU A 32 -22.91 30.05 49.42
CA GLU A 32 -22.56 28.99 50.36
C GLU A 32 -23.57 27.84 50.32
N ALA A 33 -24.87 28.15 50.25
CA ALA A 33 -25.92 27.14 50.08
C ALA A 33 -25.77 26.39 48.75
N GLN A 34 -25.42 27.08 47.67
CA GLN A 34 -25.16 26.45 46.36
C GLN A 34 -23.91 25.56 46.37
N ILE A 35 -22.82 26.01 47.02
CA ILE A 35 -21.60 25.20 47.19
C ILE A 35 -21.95 23.90 47.92
N LEU A 36 -22.69 24.00 49.02
CA LEU A 36 -23.02 22.85 49.85
C LEU A 36 -23.92 21.85 49.11
N GLU A 37 -24.83 22.33 48.27
CA GLU A 37 -25.67 21.48 47.42
C GLU A 37 -24.88 20.82 46.27
N LEU A 38 -23.96 21.56 45.65
CA LEU A 38 -23.04 21.01 44.65
C LEU A 38 -22.10 19.96 45.26
N GLU A 39 -21.60 20.18 46.47
CA GLU A 39 -20.76 19.21 47.19
C GLU A 39 -21.51 17.90 47.49
N ARG A 40 -22.79 17.98 47.86
CA ARG A 40 -23.65 16.80 48.02
C ARG A 40 -23.82 16.05 46.70
N THR A 41 -24.06 16.79 45.63
CA THR A 41 -24.24 16.23 44.28
C THR A 41 -22.95 15.56 43.80
N ILE A 42 -21.79 16.20 43.98
CA ILE A 42 -20.49 15.62 43.65
C ILE A 42 -20.26 14.33 44.45
N SER A 43 -20.58 14.35 45.75
CA SER A 43 -20.42 13.20 46.63
C SER A 43 -21.30 12.01 46.23
N SER A 44 -22.55 12.25 45.82
CA SER A 44 -23.45 11.19 45.35
C SER A 44 -22.97 10.60 44.02
N LEU A 45 -22.56 11.45 43.07
CA LEU A 45 -22.01 11.02 41.78
C LEU A 45 -20.71 10.21 41.96
N TYR A 46 -19.84 10.59 42.90
CA TYR A 46 -18.64 9.79 43.21
C TYR A 46 -18.98 8.40 43.77
N LYS A 47 -20.00 8.31 44.65
CA LYS A 47 -20.47 7.01 45.16
C LYS A 47 -21.04 6.14 44.04
N GLU A 48 -21.86 6.71 43.17
CA GLU A 48 -22.43 6.00 42.03
C GLU A 48 -21.35 5.53 41.06
N LYS A 49 -20.40 6.41 40.72
CA LYS A 49 -19.23 6.09 39.89
C LYS A 49 -18.42 4.92 40.47
N ASN A 50 -18.18 4.92 41.78
CA ASN A 50 -17.42 3.84 42.43
C ASN A 50 -18.20 2.52 42.43
N SER A 51 -19.51 2.55 42.72
CA SER A 51 -20.38 1.36 42.62
C SER A 51 -20.39 0.76 41.21
N LEU A 52 -20.50 1.59 40.17
CA LEU A 52 -20.42 1.15 38.78
C LEU A 52 -19.04 0.56 38.44
N ARG A 53 -17.96 1.15 38.97
CA ARG A 53 -16.59 0.65 38.79
C ARG A 53 -16.40 -0.73 39.43
N ASP A 54 -16.93 -0.94 40.63
CA ASP A 54 -16.86 -2.23 41.34
C ASP A 54 -17.66 -3.31 40.59
N ARG A 55 -18.86 -2.96 40.10
CA ARG A 55 -19.64 -3.85 39.23
C ARG A 55 -18.88 -4.22 37.95
N LEU A 56 -18.26 -3.23 37.30
CA LEU A 56 -17.48 -3.47 36.07
C LEU A 56 -16.27 -4.38 36.32
N ALA A 57 -15.61 -4.26 37.47
CA ALA A 57 -14.50 -5.12 37.86
C ALA A 57 -14.90 -6.59 38.08
N THR A 58 -16.19 -6.86 38.30
CA THR A 58 -16.72 -8.22 38.47
C THR A 58 -16.88 -8.95 37.13
N TYR A 59 -17.03 -8.22 36.02
CA TYR A 59 -17.11 -8.85 34.70
C TYR A 59 -15.74 -9.34 34.26
N THR A 60 -15.65 -10.64 33.98
CA THR A 60 -14.47 -11.22 33.34
C THR A 60 -14.57 -10.97 31.84
N TYR A 61 -13.63 -10.22 31.29
CA TYR A 61 -13.54 -10.02 29.84
C TYR A 61 -12.66 -11.14 29.26
N PRO A 62 -13.23 -12.14 28.55
CA PRO A 62 -12.48 -13.34 28.14
C PRO A 62 -11.25 -13.02 27.29
N LEU A 63 -11.30 -11.93 26.52
CA LEU A 63 -10.20 -11.46 25.67
C LEU A 63 -9.03 -10.85 26.46
N LEU A 64 -9.25 -10.40 27.70
CA LEU A 64 -8.18 -9.90 28.58
C LEU A 64 -7.52 -11.02 29.40
N THR A 65 -8.15 -12.20 29.46
CA THR A 65 -7.62 -13.38 30.15
C THR A 65 -6.86 -14.33 29.22
N LEU A 66 -6.86 -14.07 27.91
CA LEU A 66 -6.08 -14.86 26.95
C LEU A 66 -4.58 -14.64 27.15
N PRO A 67 -3.74 -15.68 26.97
CA PRO A 67 -2.29 -15.53 26.89
C PRO A 67 -1.89 -14.55 25.77
N SER A 68 -0.79 -13.83 25.98
CA SER A 68 -0.29 -12.83 25.04
C SER A 68 -0.06 -13.40 23.64
N GLU A 69 0.36 -14.65 23.53
CA GLU A 69 0.65 -15.35 22.27
C GLU A 69 -0.61 -15.54 21.43
N ILE A 70 -1.73 -15.86 22.08
CA ILE A 70 -3.03 -16.02 21.42
C ILE A 70 -3.55 -14.67 20.95
N VAL A 71 -3.43 -13.64 21.79
CA VAL A 71 -3.82 -12.28 21.41
C VAL A 71 -2.96 -11.75 20.26
N SER A 72 -1.64 -11.97 20.27
CA SER A 72 -0.75 -11.64 19.16
C SER A 72 -1.14 -12.35 17.87
N THR A 73 -1.53 -13.63 17.97
CA THR A 73 -2.03 -14.40 16.82
C THR A 73 -3.33 -13.79 16.26
N ILE A 74 -4.28 -13.43 17.13
CA ILE A 74 -5.50 -12.72 16.73
C ILE A 74 -5.17 -11.40 16.05
N PHE A 75 -4.22 -10.63 16.58
CA PHE A 75 -3.79 -9.36 15.99
C PHE A 75 -3.21 -9.53 14.59
N LEU A 76 -2.48 -10.61 14.33
CA LEU A 76 -1.94 -10.89 13.00
C LEU A 76 -3.05 -11.21 11.99
N HIS A 77 -4.11 -11.88 12.41
CA HIS A 77 -5.28 -12.15 11.56
C HIS A 77 -6.18 -10.92 11.37
N PHE A 78 -6.02 -9.88 12.19
CA PHE A 78 -6.71 -8.60 12.01
C PHE A 78 -6.10 -7.75 10.89
N LEU A 79 -4.82 -7.94 10.57
CA LEU A 79 -4.16 -7.23 9.48
C LEU A 79 -4.60 -7.78 8.11
N PRO A 80 -4.54 -6.97 7.04
CA PRO A 80 -4.84 -7.48 5.71
C PRO A 80 -3.80 -8.53 5.31
N ASN A 81 -4.25 -9.55 4.57
CA ASN A 81 -3.34 -10.55 4.03
C ASN A 81 -2.43 -9.92 2.96
N PHE A 82 -1.15 -10.24 3.00
CA PHE A 82 -0.21 -9.91 1.93
C PHE A 82 -0.77 -10.41 0.58
N PRO A 83 -0.71 -9.61 -0.51
CA PRO A 83 0.10 -8.41 -0.71
C PRO A 83 -0.53 -7.09 -0.25
N ALA A 84 -1.72 -7.09 0.35
CA ALA A 84 -2.30 -5.86 0.87
C ALA A 84 -1.52 -5.37 2.11
N HIS A 85 -1.25 -4.06 2.17
CA HIS A 85 -0.56 -3.45 3.30
C HIS A 85 -1.56 -2.79 4.26
N PRO A 86 -1.33 -2.85 5.58
CA PRO A 86 -2.19 -2.18 6.54
C PRO A 86 -2.09 -0.66 6.38
N PRO A 87 -3.21 0.08 6.54
CA PRO A 87 -3.17 1.52 6.55
C PRO A 87 -2.48 2.04 7.83
N PRO A 88 -1.85 3.22 7.78
CA PRO A 88 -1.17 3.79 8.94
C PRO A 88 -2.15 4.17 10.07
N ILE A 89 -3.41 4.43 9.73
CA ILE A 89 -4.49 4.82 10.64
C ILE A 89 -5.79 4.18 10.13
N GLY A 90 -6.70 3.82 11.05
CA GLY A 90 -8.04 3.34 10.73
C GLY A 90 -8.21 1.83 10.89
N LEU A 91 -9.26 1.29 10.28
CA LEU A 91 -9.55 -0.15 10.29
C LEU A 91 -8.38 -0.93 9.67
N LEU A 92 -8.09 -2.12 10.22
CA LEU A 92 -6.96 -2.97 9.84
C LEU A 92 -5.57 -2.38 10.12
N SER A 93 -5.47 -1.25 10.84
CA SER A 93 -4.19 -0.67 11.26
C SER A 93 -3.66 -1.30 12.56
N PRO A 94 -2.37 -1.65 12.66
CA PRO A 94 -1.80 -2.12 13.93
C PRO A 94 -1.88 -1.07 15.05
N TYR A 95 -1.97 0.22 14.69
CA TYR A 95 -2.15 1.30 15.67
C TYR A 95 -3.56 1.33 16.28
N LEU A 96 -4.59 0.82 15.59
CA LEU A 96 -5.93 0.71 16.17
C LEU A 96 -5.94 -0.24 17.37
N LEU A 97 -5.23 -1.37 17.24
CA LEU A 97 -5.06 -2.33 18.34
C LEU A 97 -4.40 -1.69 19.56
N CYS A 98 -3.50 -0.72 19.34
CA CYS A 98 -2.83 0.03 20.39
C CYS A 98 -3.73 1.08 21.08
N GLN A 99 -4.90 1.40 20.52
CA GLN A 99 -5.81 2.40 21.06
C GLN A 99 -6.90 1.81 21.95
N ILE A 100 -7.14 0.49 21.89
CA ILE A 100 -8.23 -0.18 22.61
C ILE A 100 -8.01 -0.19 24.13
N CYS A 101 -6.91 -0.76 24.60
CA CYS A 101 -6.57 -0.75 26.03
C CYS A 101 -5.05 -0.82 26.26
N ARG A 102 -4.61 -0.61 27.51
CA ARG A 102 -3.19 -0.64 27.88
C ARG A 102 -2.53 -2.00 27.62
N GLN A 103 -3.23 -3.10 27.92
CA GLN A 103 -2.74 -4.46 27.71
C GLN A 103 -2.53 -4.76 26.22
N TRP A 104 -3.49 -4.41 25.37
CA TRP A 104 -3.38 -4.61 23.92
C TRP A 104 -2.26 -3.80 23.30
N ARG A 105 -2.06 -2.56 23.76
CA ARG A 105 -0.91 -1.74 23.35
C ARG A 105 0.42 -2.41 23.70
N HIS A 106 0.54 -2.98 24.90
CA HIS A 106 1.74 -3.69 25.31
C HIS A 106 1.99 -4.93 24.44
N ILE A 107 0.96 -5.75 24.22
CA ILE A 107 1.04 -6.94 23.37
C ILE A 107 1.41 -6.56 21.92
N ALA A 108 0.75 -5.56 21.35
CA ALA A 108 1.00 -5.11 19.98
C ALA A 108 2.43 -4.59 19.81
N PHE A 109 2.95 -3.80 20.76
CA PHE A 109 4.35 -3.34 20.73
C PHE A 109 5.36 -4.47 20.94
N ALA A 110 5.00 -5.51 21.68
CA ALA A 110 5.81 -6.71 21.88
C ALA A 110 5.67 -7.75 20.76
N THR A 111 4.93 -7.45 19.69
CA THR A 111 4.71 -8.36 18.55
C THR A 111 5.35 -7.79 17.28
N PRO A 112 6.64 -8.05 17.02
CA PRO A 112 7.36 -7.49 15.86
C PRO A 112 6.71 -7.74 14.49
N PRO A 113 6.13 -8.93 14.20
CA PRO A 113 5.49 -9.18 12.90
C PRO A 113 4.30 -8.26 12.57
N LEU A 114 3.68 -7.59 13.56
CA LEU A 114 2.63 -6.59 13.28
C LEU A 114 3.17 -5.33 12.58
N TRP A 115 4.48 -5.12 12.63
CA TRP A 115 5.16 -3.93 12.14
C TRP A 115 6.03 -4.22 10.92
N SER A 116 6.01 -5.46 10.40
CA SER A 116 6.83 -5.89 9.25
C SER A 116 6.21 -5.56 7.89
N VAL A 117 4.92 -5.21 7.83
CA VAL A 117 4.26 -4.79 6.59
C VAL A 117 3.93 -3.31 6.69
N ILE A 118 4.63 -2.47 5.92
CA ILE A 118 4.58 -1.02 6.03
C ILE A 118 4.15 -0.41 4.71
N SER A 119 3.18 0.49 4.73
CA SER A 119 2.80 1.32 3.58
C SER A 119 2.98 2.80 3.91
N LEU A 120 3.55 3.54 2.96
CA LEU A 120 3.82 4.96 3.07
C LEU A 120 3.41 5.69 1.79
N SER A 121 2.27 6.39 1.83
CA SER A 121 1.87 7.31 0.75
C SER A 121 2.34 8.73 1.07
N LEU A 122 3.02 9.44 0.17
CA LEU A 122 3.57 10.79 0.36
C LEU A 122 2.97 11.75 -0.68
N GLY A 123 1.83 12.36 -0.34
CA GLY A 123 1.15 13.34 -1.22
C GLY A 123 1.35 14.81 -0.86
N LYS A 124 1.69 15.14 0.41
CA LYS A 124 1.84 16.53 0.87
C LYS A 124 3.10 16.67 1.72
N VAL A 125 4.02 17.56 1.34
CA VAL A 125 5.32 17.78 2.01
C VAL A 125 5.16 18.11 3.49
N ARG A 126 4.14 18.89 3.87
CA ARG A 126 3.86 19.25 5.27
C ARG A 126 3.69 18.06 6.21
N ARG A 127 3.21 16.91 5.71
CA ARG A 127 2.98 15.69 6.52
C ARG A 127 4.21 14.77 6.54
N LEU A 128 5.27 15.09 5.80
CA LEU A 128 6.46 14.25 5.68
C LEU A 128 7.12 13.92 7.04
N PRO A 129 7.31 14.88 7.98
CA PRO A 129 7.92 14.55 9.27
C PRO A 129 7.14 13.50 10.07
N HIS A 130 5.80 13.59 10.06
CA HIS A 130 4.94 12.62 10.74
C HIS A 130 5.00 11.24 10.09
N LYS A 131 5.04 11.19 8.75
CA LYS A 131 5.13 9.95 7.97
C LYS A 131 6.49 9.26 8.12
N LEU A 132 7.57 10.03 8.16
CA LEU A 132 8.90 9.51 8.49
C LEU A 132 8.95 8.98 9.94
N ARG A 133 8.34 9.69 10.89
CA ARG A 133 8.26 9.19 12.28
C ARG A 133 7.50 7.87 12.37
N TYR A 134 6.40 7.72 11.62
CA TYR A 134 5.66 6.47 11.50
C TYR A 134 6.53 5.34 10.91
N LEU A 135 7.22 5.60 9.80
CA LEU A 135 8.13 4.63 9.18
C LEU A 135 9.22 4.19 10.16
N THR A 136 9.96 5.14 10.74
CA THR A 136 11.05 4.84 11.68
C THR A 136 10.54 4.11 12.93
N ALA A 137 9.37 4.47 13.46
CA ALA A 137 8.78 3.77 14.59
C ALA A 137 8.41 2.32 14.25
N SER A 138 7.82 2.08 13.06
CA SER A 138 7.46 0.74 12.59
C SER A 138 8.70 -0.11 12.31
N LEU A 139 9.76 0.47 11.73
CA LEU A 139 11.04 -0.20 11.51
C LEU A 139 11.73 -0.62 12.81
N LYS A 140 11.63 0.21 13.86
CA LYS A 140 12.15 -0.12 15.19
C LYS A 140 11.35 -1.25 15.84
N ARG A 141 10.01 -1.20 15.75
CA ARG A 141 9.13 -2.20 16.38
C ARG A 141 9.16 -3.56 15.68
N SER A 142 9.44 -3.59 14.38
CA SER A 142 9.60 -4.86 13.64
C SER A 142 10.87 -5.63 14.02
N GLY A 143 11.76 -5.07 14.85
CA GLY A 143 12.88 -5.80 15.43
C GLY A 143 13.80 -6.40 14.36
N SER A 144 13.90 -7.73 14.33
CA SER A 144 14.68 -8.49 13.33
C SER A 144 13.84 -9.07 12.20
N CYS A 145 12.53 -8.81 12.15
CA CYS A 145 11.69 -9.29 11.07
C CYS A 145 12.13 -8.68 9.74
N LEU A 146 12.04 -9.50 8.70
CA LEU A 146 12.08 -9.02 7.32
C LEU A 146 10.81 -8.18 7.05
N ILE A 147 10.95 -7.21 6.15
CA ILE A 147 9.97 -6.14 5.97
C ILE A 147 9.48 -6.13 4.53
N SER A 148 8.16 -6.06 4.39
CA SER A 148 7.48 -5.70 3.16
C SER A 148 7.13 -4.21 3.19
N PHE A 149 7.67 -3.43 2.26
CA PHE A 149 7.52 -1.99 2.24
C PHE A 149 6.95 -1.49 0.91
N LYS A 150 5.88 -0.72 1.01
CA LYS A 150 5.25 0.00 -0.09
C LYS A 150 5.44 1.50 0.09
N LEU A 151 5.99 2.14 -0.93
CA LEU A 151 6.11 3.58 -1.06
C LEU A 151 5.31 4.05 -2.27
N GLU A 152 4.43 5.01 -2.04
CA GLU A 152 3.78 5.77 -3.10
C GLU A 152 4.07 7.24 -2.85
N SER A 153 4.70 7.95 -3.77
CA SER A 153 5.15 9.31 -3.52
C SER A 153 4.99 10.19 -4.74
N GLN A 154 4.33 11.32 -4.52
CA GLN A 154 4.17 12.42 -5.49
C GLN A 154 5.03 13.64 -5.13
N ILE A 155 5.83 13.56 -4.06
CA ILE A 155 6.71 14.66 -3.66
C ILE A 155 8.04 14.60 -4.42
N VAL A 156 8.63 15.79 -4.63
CA VAL A 156 9.85 15.98 -5.43
C VAL A 156 11.12 15.51 -4.74
N ASP A 157 11.17 15.48 -3.41
CA ASP A 157 12.36 15.03 -2.67
C ASP A 157 12.02 13.89 -1.72
N ASN A 158 12.53 12.68 -2.04
CA ASN A 158 12.41 11.48 -1.21
C ASN A 158 13.78 11.02 -0.66
N SER A 159 14.80 11.88 -0.64
CA SER A 159 16.16 11.57 -0.17
C SER A 159 16.18 10.89 1.20
N LYS A 160 15.38 11.36 2.15
CA LYS A 160 15.28 10.74 3.49
C LYS A 160 14.74 9.32 3.45
N VAL A 161 13.79 9.03 2.55
CA VAL A 161 13.25 7.67 2.39
C VAL A 161 14.27 6.78 1.66
N ALA A 162 14.96 7.31 0.65
CA ALA A 162 16.04 6.60 -0.03
C ALA A 162 17.16 6.21 0.95
N GLN A 163 17.54 7.12 1.86
CA GLN A 163 18.51 6.82 2.92
C GLN A 163 18.02 5.70 3.85
N ILE A 164 16.75 5.71 4.24
CA ILE A 164 16.18 4.62 5.05
C ILE A 164 16.20 3.28 4.30
N ILE A 165 15.92 3.29 2.99
CA ILE A 165 15.99 2.08 2.15
C ILE A 165 17.43 1.53 2.15
N ILE A 166 18.43 2.39 2.04
CA ILE A 166 19.85 2.01 2.14
C ILE A 166 20.18 1.46 3.54
N ASP A 167 19.87 2.21 4.59
CA ASP A 167 20.23 1.89 5.98
C ASP A 167 19.66 0.55 6.45
N TYR A 168 18.45 0.21 5.99
CA TYR A 168 17.74 -1.02 6.34
C TYR A 168 17.81 -2.09 5.23
N GLY A 169 18.76 -1.96 4.28
CA GLY A 169 18.92 -2.82 3.11
C GLY A 169 18.83 -4.32 3.38
N ALA A 170 19.44 -4.78 4.48
CA ALA A 170 19.47 -6.17 4.91
C ALA A 170 18.17 -6.69 5.55
N ARG A 171 17.11 -5.90 5.61
CA ARG A 171 15.82 -6.29 6.21
C ARG A 171 14.67 -6.30 5.23
N TRP A 172 14.85 -5.85 4.00
CA TRP A 172 13.77 -5.85 3.02
C TRP A 172 13.57 -7.25 2.42
N GLU A 173 12.31 -7.68 2.32
CA GLU A 173 11.90 -8.90 1.61
C GLU A 173 11.09 -8.58 0.36
N TYR A 174 10.17 -7.61 0.47
CA TYR A 174 9.36 -7.11 -0.64
C TYR A 174 9.43 -5.59 -0.67
N LEU A 175 9.74 -5.02 -1.82
CA LEU A 175 9.79 -3.57 -2.03
C LEU A 175 8.87 -3.18 -3.17
N GLU A 176 7.90 -2.32 -2.91
CA GLU A 176 7.08 -1.63 -3.91
C GLU A 176 7.41 -0.14 -3.86
N LEU A 177 8.05 0.38 -4.91
CA LEU A 177 8.52 1.77 -4.97
C LEU A 177 7.84 2.47 -6.13
N SER A 178 6.89 3.36 -5.83
CA SER A 178 6.26 4.24 -6.81
C SER A 178 6.59 5.70 -6.52
N SER A 179 7.67 6.17 -7.14
CA SER A 179 8.12 7.55 -7.03
C SER A 179 9.02 7.91 -8.22
N GLN A 180 8.80 9.08 -8.81
CA GLN A 180 9.67 9.61 -9.87
C GLN A 180 10.93 10.29 -9.32
N SER A 181 10.95 10.60 -8.02
CA SER A 181 11.97 11.45 -7.39
C SER A 181 12.65 10.76 -6.21
N LEU A 182 12.89 9.46 -6.35
CA LEU A 182 13.70 8.71 -5.40
C LEU A 182 15.18 8.81 -5.82
N HIS A 183 15.87 9.76 -5.23
CA HIS A 183 17.28 10.03 -5.50
C HIS A 183 18.14 9.24 -4.52
N PHE A 184 18.83 8.23 -5.02
CA PHE A 184 19.92 7.58 -4.29
C PHE A 184 21.21 8.37 -4.50
N PRO A 185 22.11 8.42 -3.50
CA PRO A 185 23.44 9.00 -3.72
C PRO A 185 24.17 8.23 -4.84
N ALA A 186 24.90 8.95 -5.67
CA ALA A 186 25.62 8.35 -6.79
C ALA A 186 26.67 7.33 -6.30
N ASN A 187 26.87 6.25 -7.06
CA ASN A 187 27.85 5.19 -6.78
C ASN A 187 27.59 4.41 -5.47
N VAL A 188 26.35 4.46 -4.95
CA VAL A 188 25.96 3.61 -3.82
C VAL A 188 25.74 2.18 -4.33
N GLU A 189 26.29 1.22 -3.58
CA GLU A 189 25.95 -0.20 -3.72
C GLU A 189 24.76 -0.51 -2.82
N LEU A 190 23.57 -0.65 -3.41
CA LEU A 190 22.35 -0.95 -2.67
C LEU A 190 22.26 -2.47 -2.45
N ARG A 191 22.62 -2.90 -1.24
CA ARG A 191 22.62 -4.31 -0.84
C ARG A 191 21.26 -4.72 -0.28
N LEU A 192 20.59 -5.62 -0.99
CA LEU A 192 19.27 -6.15 -0.69
C LEU A 192 19.30 -7.69 -0.63
N PRO A 193 20.04 -8.28 0.34
CA PRO A 193 20.34 -9.71 0.36
C PRO A 193 19.12 -10.61 0.44
N PHE A 194 18.03 -10.17 1.08
CA PHE A 194 16.82 -10.95 1.31
C PHE A 194 15.62 -10.54 0.45
N VAL A 195 15.77 -9.54 -0.43
CA VAL A 195 14.67 -9.11 -1.29
C VAL A 195 14.32 -10.21 -2.27
N ARG A 196 13.08 -10.68 -2.20
CA ARG A 196 12.49 -11.70 -3.07
C ARG A 196 11.69 -11.08 -4.19
N GLY A 197 11.00 -9.97 -3.90
CA GLY A 197 10.16 -9.26 -4.85
C GLY A 197 10.44 -7.75 -4.89
N LEU A 198 10.59 -7.21 -6.10
CA LEU A 198 10.78 -5.78 -6.34
C LEU A 198 9.76 -5.26 -7.36
N LYS A 199 8.98 -4.23 -6.98
CA LYS A 199 7.99 -3.59 -7.83
C LYS A 199 8.31 -2.10 -8.01
N LEU A 200 8.38 -1.61 -9.24
CA LEU A 200 8.83 -0.26 -9.59
C LEU A 200 7.78 0.53 -10.40
N GLY A 201 7.25 1.60 -9.79
CA GLY A 201 6.21 2.55 -10.21
C GLY A 201 6.40 3.34 -11.49
N GLY A 202 7.57 3.28 -12.07
CA GLY A 202 7.98 4.15 -13.17
C GLY A 202 9.48 4.34 -13.16
N PHE A 203 9.93 5.36 -13.87
CA PHE A 203 11.35 5.67 -13.96
C PHE A 203 11.87 6.20 -12.61
N VAL A 204 12.50 5.32 -11.84
CA VAL A 204 13.23 5.71 -10.65
C VAL A 204 14.61 6.18 -11.10
N GLN A 205 14.74 7.47 -11.43
CA GLN A 205 16.00 8.07 -11.91
C GLN A 205 17.22 7.64 -11.07
N GLY A 206 17.08 7.62 -9.74
CA GLY A 206 18.15 7.25 -8.83
C GLY A 206 18.65 5.80 -8.98
N LEU A 207 17.85 4.87 -9.51
CA LEU A 207 18.28 3.47 -9.69
C LEU A 207 19.28 3.29 -10.83
N THR A 208 19.36 4.24 -11.77
CA THR A 208 20.30 4.16 -12.90
C THR A 208 21.75 4.38 -12.51
N ALA A 209 21.99 5.03 -11.36
CA ALA A 209 23.32 5.41 -10.88
C ALA A 209 23.84 4.54 -9.73
N ILE A 210 23.15 3.44 -9.42
CA ILE A 210 23.50 2.52 -8.33
C ILE A 210 23.78 1.12 -8.84
N SER A 211 24.62 0.40 -8.09
CA SER A 211 24.77 -1.05 -8.25
C SER A 211 23.78 -1.74 -7.31
N LEU A 212 22.89 -2.55 -7.87
CA LEU A 212 21.90 -3.30 -7.09
C LEU A 212 22.43 -4.71 -6.82
N VAL A 213 22.64 -5.06 -5.54
CA VAL A 213 23.06 -6.40 -5.13
C VAL A 213 21.91 -7.09 -4.41
N ALA A 214 21.13 -7.86 -5.18
CA ALA A 214 19.94 -8.56 -4.70
C ALA A 214 19.95 -10.06 -5.10
N PRO A 215 20.80 -10.90 -4.47
CA PRO A 215 20.98 -12.31 -4.86
C PRO A 215 19.73 -13.18 -4.66
N SER A 216 18.81 -12.77 -3.79
CA SER A 216 17.55 -13.48 -3.53
C SER A 216 16.39 -13.02 -4.41
N LEU A 217 16.61 -12.04 -5.31
CA LEU A 217 15.54 -11.49 -6.14
C LEU A 217 15.04 -12.54 -7.14
N ARG A 218 13.74 -12.81 -7.12
CA ARG A 218 13.08 -13.79 -8.01
C ARG A 218 11.90 -13.18 -8.75
N GLN A 219 11.23 -12.21 -8.14
CA GLN A 219 10.04 -11.58 -8.68
C GLN A 219 10.30 -10.11 -8.98
N ILE A 220 9.95 -9.68 -10.19
CA ILE A 220 10.01 -8.26 -10.54
C ILE A 220 8.73 -7.79 -11.23
N ALA A 221 8.29 -6.58 -10.86
CA ALA A 221 7.17 -5.90 -11.48
C ALA A 221 7.60 -4.48 -11.90
N LEU A 222 7.52 -4.15 -13.18
CA LEU A 222 7.89 -2.83 -13.72
C LEU A 222 6.68 -2.10 -14.32
N LYS A 223 6.46 -0.81 -13.98
CA LYS A 223 5.45 0.01 -14.68
C LYS A 223 5.78 0.12 -16.16
N SER A 224 7.03 0.42 -16.43
CA SER A 224 7.55 0.67 -17.76
C SER A 224 8.94 0.05 -17.83
N TYR A 225 9.21 -0.64 -18.94
CA TYR A 225 10.55 -1.14 -19.21
C TYR A 225 11.37 -0.06 -19.91
N HIS A 226 12.64 0.02 -19.52
CA HIS A 226 13.61 0.92 -20.10
C HIS A 226 14.96 0.23 -20.22
N ASP A 227 15.78 0.62 -21.20
CA ASP A 227 17.05 -0.08 -21.50
C ASP A 227 18.02 -0.14 -20.31
N HIS A 228 18.03 0.90 -19.47
CA HIS A 228 18.85 0.93 -18.26
C HIS A 228 18.43 -0.11 -17.21
N ASN A 229 17.21 -0.65 -17.25
CA ASN A 229 16.83 -1.79 -16.40
C ASN A 229 17.72 -3.02 -16.68
N SER A 230 18.24 -3.13 -17.90
CA SER A 230 19.13 -4.22 -18.32
C SER A 230 20.43 -4.26 -17.53
N SER A 231 20.95 -3.11 -17.09
CA SER A 231 22.29 -3.01 -16.51
C SER A 231 22.35 -3.25 -15.01
N PHE A 232 21.26 -3.02 -14.28
CA PHE A 232 21.26 -3.13 -12.81
C PHE A 232 20.49 -4.34 -12.28
N LEU A 233 19.61 -4.96 -13.07
CA LEU A 233 18.81 -6.09 -12.60
C LEU A 233 19.48 -7.44 -12.88
N PRO A 234 19.42 -8.39 -11.93
CA PRO A 234 19.96 -9.73 -12.10
C PRO A 234 18.98 -10.63 -12.88
N TRP A 235 18.83 -10.40 -14.18
CA TRP A 235 17.80 -11.06 -15.02
C TRP A 235 17.85 -12.59 -15.02
N SER A 236 19.05 -13.17 -14.99
CA SER A 236 19.24 -14.61 -15.09
C SER A 236 18.67 -15.41 -13.93
N GLN A 237 18.45 -14.80 -12.76
CA GLN A 237 17.87 -15.48 -11.59
C GLN A 237 16.36 -15.19 -11.42
N LEU A 238 15.77 -14.35 -12.27
CA LEU A 238 14.35 -14.03 -12.19
C LEU A 238 13.50 -15.20 -12.69
N THR A 239 12.49 -15.55 -11.90
CA THR A 239 11.53 -16.62 -12.23
C THR A 239 10.15 -16.05 -12.54
N VAL A 240 9.88 -14.82 -12.10
CA VAL A 240 8.56 -14.20 -12.18
C VAL A 240 8.72 -12.74 -12.60
N ILE A 241 8.06 -12.34 -13.68
CA ILE A 241 8.11 -10.98 -14.21
C ILE A 241 6.73 -10.47 -14.61
N SER A 242 6.46 -9.20 -14.31
CA SER A 242 5.36 -8.44 -14.87
C SER A 242 5.82 -7.07 -15.35
N VAL A 243 5.46 -6.67 -16.57
CA VAL A 243 5.81 -5.37 -17.16
C VAL A 243 4.56 -4.75 -17.77
N ASN A 244 4.15 -3.59 -17.25
CA ASN A 244 2.90 -2.93 -17.67
C ASN A 244 3.00 -2.11 -18.96
N GLN A 245 4.20 -1.65 -19.31
CA GLN A 245 4.43 -0.85 -20.51
C GLN A 245 5.77 -1.22 -21.10
N ILE A 246 5.75 -1.98 -22.20
CA ILE A 246 6.96 -2.30 -22.98
C ILE A 246 6.81 -1.83 -24.42
N GLN A 247 7.82 -1.14 -24.94
CA GLN A 247 7.85 -0.72 -26.34
C GLN A 247 8.23 -1.89 -27.26
N LEU A 248 7.78 -1.86 -28.52
CA LEU A 248 7.98 -2.96 -29.47
C LEU A 248 9.44 -3.21 -29.83
N ASP A 249 10.27 -2.16 -29.85
CA ASP A 249 11.71 -2.24 -30.08
C ASP A 249 12.47 -2.86 -28.90
N GLN A 250 11.96 -2.70 -27.68
CA GLN A 250 12.54 -3.23 -26.45
C GLN A 250 12.20 -4.70 -26.18
N TYR A 251 11.11 -5.20 -26.76
CA TYR A 251 10.59 -6.55 -26.53
C TYR A 251 11.64 -7.65 -26.73
N SER A 252 12.34 -7.62 -27.87
CA SER A 252 13.32 -8.66 -28.21
C SER A 252 14.47 -8.71 -27.20
N HIS A 253 14.94 -7.54 -26.78
CA HIS A 253 16.00 -7.41 -25.79
C HIS A 253 15.58 -7.98 -24.43
N LEU A 254 14.39 -7.62 -23.95
CA LEU A 254 13.85 -8.17 -22.69
C LEU A 254 13.75 -9.69 -22.75
N ILE A 255 13.07 -10.24 -23.77
CA ILE A 255 12.82 -11.68 -23.87
C ILE A 255 14.09 -12.51 -23.83
N HIS A 256 15.18 -12.05 -24.47
CA HIS A 256 16.45 -12.76 -24.46
C HIS A 256 17.15 -12.78 -23.09
N GLN A 257 16.77 -11.91 -22.16
CA GLN A 257 17.29 -11.90 -20.79
C GLN A 257 16.55 -12.89 -19.87
N LEU A 258 15.33 -13.31 -20.24
CA LEU A 258 14.43 -14.09 -19.40
C LEU A 258 14.69 -15.60 -19.45
N VAL A 259 15.92 -16.03 -19.23
CA VAL A 259 16.33 -17.44 -19.44
C VAL A 259 15.71 -18.45 -18.48
N ASN A 260 15.43 -18.06 -17.23
CA ASN A 260 14.90 -18.93 -16.17
C ASN A 260 13.46 -18.57 -15.76
N ILE A 261 12.74 -17.86 -16.63
CA ILE A 261 11.41 -17.36 -16.33
C ILE A 261 10.37 -18.49 -16.32
N ILE A 262 9.47 -18.46 -15.34
CA ILE A 262 8.36 -19.40 -15.13
C ILE A 262 7.02 -18.70 -15.37
N TYR A 263 6.90 -17.45 -14.88
CA TYR A 263 5.72 -16.62 -15.05
C TYR A 263 6.11 -15.30 -15.73
N CYS A 264 5.45 -14.96 -16.83
CA CYS A 264 5.71 -13.73 -17.58
C CYS A 264 4.39 -13.05 -17.92
N HIS A 265 4.24 -11.79 -17.49
CA HIS A 265 3.12 -10.93 -17.86
C HIS A 265 3.65 -9.66 -18.53
N LEU A 266 3.30 -9.44 -19.79
CA LEU A 266 3.77 -8.29 -20.55
C LEU A 266 2.57 -7.55 -21.15
N SER A 267 2.51 -6.25 -20.89
CA SER A 267 1.58 -5.32 -21.52
C SER A 267 2.34 -4.48 -22.52
N ILE A 268 2.14 -4.77 -23.79
CA ILE A 268 2.90 -4.18 -24.90
C ILE A 268 2.25 -2.86 -25.33
N CYS A 269 3.06 -1.88 -25.71
CA CYS A 269 2.63 -0.59 -26.24
C CYS A 269 3.11 -0.44 -27.69
N HIS A 270 2.29 0.15 -28.56
CA HIS A 270 2.58 0.28 -30.01
C HIS A 270 3.80 1.15 -30.40
N ARG A 271 4.51 1.76 -29.46
CA ARG A 271 5.66 2.63 -29.79
C ARG A 271 6.89 1.79 -30.16
N GLY A 272 7.62 2.23 -31.19
CA GLY A 272 8.88 1.61 -31.62
C GLY A 272 8.77 0.74 -32.87
N LYS A 273 9.92 0.36 -33.45
CA LYS A 273 9.97 -0.54 -34.60
C LYS A 273 10.09 -1.98 -34.12
N LEU A 274 9.22 -2.87 -34.61
CA LEU A 274 9.27 -4.29 -34.25
C LEU A 274 10.51 -4.97 -34.89
N SER A 275 11.52 -5.25 -34.07
CA SER A 275 12.63 -6.14 -34.43
C SER A 275 12.43 -7.46 -33.70
N LEU A 276 12.12 -8.52 -34.45
CA LEU A 276 11.88 -9.84 -33.88
C LEU A 276 13.08 -10.75 -34.05
N ARG A 277 13.39 -11.45 -32.98
CA ARG A 277 14.36 -12.55 -32.96
C ARG A 277 13.68 -13.74 -32.32
N ASN A 278 14.00 -14.93 -32.81
CA ASN A 278 13.44 -16.14 -32.23
C ASN A 278 14.02 -16.36 -30.84
N ALA A 279 13.16 -16.66 -29.88
CA ALA A 279 13.54 -16.90 -28.51
C ALA A 279 12.87 -18.18 -27.99
N THR A 280 13.63 -18.96 -27.22
CA THR A 280 13.14 -20.17 -26.57
C THR A 280 13.15 -19.94 -25.06
N LEU A 281 11.98 -20.05 -24.44
CA LEU A 281 11.83 -19.91 -22.98
C LEU A 281 11.45 -21.27 -22.41
N SER A 282 12.46 -22.07 -22.08
CA SER A 282 12.30 -23.50 -21.78
C SER A 282 11.55 -23.79 -20.47
N HIS A 283 11.51 -22.83 -19.55
CA HIS A 283 10.91 -22.98 -18.21
C HIS A 283 9.58 -22.23 -18.06
N LEU A 284 9.15 -21.49 -19.09
CA LEU A 284 7.97 -20.64 -18.99
C LEU A 284 6.70 -21.49 -18.94
N GLU A 285 6.01 -21.47 -17.81
CA GLU A 285 4.76 -22.19 -17.59
C GLU A 285 3.53 -21.29 -17.82
N THR A 286 3.63 -20.00 -17.52
CA THR A 286 2.53 -19.03 -17.66
C THR A 286 2.95 -17.81 -18.45
N LEU A 287 2.25 -17.54 -19.54
CA LEU A 287 2.42 -16.35 -20.35
C LEU A 287 1.10 -15.56 -20.39
N ILE A 288 1.15 -14.31 -19.97
CA ILE A 288 0.07 -13.35 -20.10
C ILE A 288 0.56 -12.21 -20.99
N LEU A 289 -0.14 -11.97 -22.08
CA LEU A 289 0.11 -10.85 -22.96
C LEU A 289 -1.13 -9.95 -22.97
N ASP A 290 -0.93 -8.69 -22.62
CA ASP A 290 -1.92 -7.62 -22.64
C ASP A 290 -1.45 -6.49 -23.57
N ASP A 291 -2.37 -5.60 -23.93
CA ASP A 291 -2.10 -4.55 -24.91
C ASP A 291 -2.77 -3.23 -24.59
N TRP A 292 -2.13 -2.19 -25.08
CA TRP A 292 -2.67 -0.85 -25.26
C TRP A 292 -2.89 -0.63 -26.77
N VAL A 293 -3.86 -1.32 -27.36
CA VAL A 293 -4.36 -1.13 -28.74
C VAL A 293 -3.26 -1.17 -29.82
N LEU A 294 -2.79 -2.36 -30.21
CA LEU A 294 -1.92 -2.55 -31.38
C LEU A 294 -2.70 -2.49 -32.70
N PRO A 295 -2.09 -1.98 -33.79
CA PRO A 295 -2.55 -2.23 -35.14
C PRO A 295 -2.24 -3.66 -35.62
N ASP A 296 -2.98 -4.03 -36.65
CA ASP A 296 -3.11 -5.37 -37.21
C ASP A 296 -1.78 -6.14 -37.40
N HIS A 297 -1.79 -7.42 -36.99
CA HIS A 297 -0.78 -8.47 -37.17
C HIS A 297 0.53 -8.40 -36.34
N THR A 298 0.68 -7.44 -35.42
CA THR A 298 1.94 -7.35 -34.65
C THR A 298 2.13 -8.54 -33.69
N MET A 299 1.05 -8.99 -33.03
CA MET A 299 1.14 -10.05 -32.04
C MET A 299 1.32 -11.44 -32.66
N SER A 300 0.71 -11.75 -33.80
CA SER A 300 0.93 -13.02 -34.49
C SER A 300 2.42 -13.21 -34.82
N ARG A 301 3.11 -12.11 -35.17
CA ARG A 301 4.56 -12.11 -35.38
C ARG A 301 5.35 -12.30 -34.09
N ILE A 302 4.96 -11.63 -32.99
CA ILE A 302 5.56 -11.81 -31.66
C ILE A 302 5.45 -13.26 -31.21
N LEU A 303 4.25 -13.82 -31.22
CA LEU A 303 4.01 -15.22 -30.89
C LEU A 303 4.80 -16.14 -31.80
N GLY A 304 4.85 -15.85 -33.10
CA GLY A 304 5.60 -16.62 -34.11
C GLY A 304 7.09 -16.78 -33.82
N CYS A 305 7.69 -15.85 -33.08
CA CYS A 305 9.11 -15.90 -32.70
C CYS A 305 9.37 -16.63 -31.37
N LEU A 306 8.34 -16.97 -30.62
CA LEU A 306 8.48 -17.68 -29.35
C LEU A 306 8.39 -19.19 -29.52
N THR A 307 9.25 -19.92 -28.80
CA THR A 307 9.17 -21.37 -28.60
C THR A 307 9.11 -21.65 -27.10
N LEU A 308 7.99 -22.18 -26.62
CA LEU A 308 7.62 -22.22 -25.19
C LEU A 308 7.29 -23.65 -24.74
N PRO A 309 8.26 -24.57 -24.65
CA PRO A 309 8.00 -26.00 -24.50
C PRO A 309 7.32 -26.39 -23.17
N ALA A 310 7.51 -25.60 -22.11
CA ALA A 310 6.90 -25.85 -20.80
C ALA A 310 5.56 -25.13 -20.58
N LEU A 311 5.02 -24.45 -21.60
CA LEU A 311 3.83 -23.60 -21.45
C LEU A 311 2.59 -24.42 -21.04
N ARG A 312 1.92 -23.98 -19.98
CA ARG A 312 0.71 -24.60 -19.43
C ARG A 312 -0.47 -23.64 -19.44
N ARG A 313 -0.23 -22.35 -19.21
CA ARG A 313 -1.27 -21.32 -19.13
C ARG A 313 -0.95 -20.16 -20.06
N LEU A 314 -1.89 -19.79 -20.90
CA LEU A 314 -1.76 -18.68 -21.85
C LEU A 314 -2.97 -17.74 -21.73
N GLN A 315 -2.71 -16.44 -21.58
CA GLN A 315 -3.73 -15.41 -21.71
C GLN A 315 -3.34 -14.41 -22.78
N VAL A 316 -4.28 -14.10 -23.66
CA VAL A 316 -4.17 -13.15 -24.77
C VAL A 316 -5.50 -12.43 -24.97
N ARG A 317 -5.52 -11.26 -25.62
CA ARG A 317 -6.72 -10.59 -26.13
C ARG A 317 -6.98 -10.98 -27.58
N GLU A 318 -8.24 -11.06 -28.02
CA GLU A 318 -8.56 -11.38 -29.41
C GLU A 318 -8.13 -10.26 -30.36
N THR A 319 -8.10 -9.00 -29.89
CA THR A 319 -7.58 -7.84 -30.63
C THR A 319 -6.15 -8.03 -31.16
N PHE A 320 -5.40 -9.01 -30.63
CA PHE A 320 -4.08 -9.39 -31.12
C PHE A 320 -4.08 -10.12 -32.45
N PHE A 321 -5.21 -10.68 -32.84
CA PHE A 321 -5.32 -11.48 -34.03
C PHE A 321 -6.14 -10.72 -35.07
N THR A 322 -5.53 -10.49 -36.22
CA THR A 322 -6.19 -9.81 -37.33
C THR A 322 -6.20 -10.75 -38.53
N GLY A 323 -7.41 -10.99 -39.05
CA GLY A 323 -7.72 -11.98 -40.09
C GLY A 323 -8.97 -12.82 -39.74
N ASP A 324 -9.41 -13.65 -40.69
CA ASP A 324 -10.62 -14.48 -40.55
C ASP A 324 -10.52 -15.59 -39.49
N ASP A 325 -9.31 -15.87 -38.97
CA ASP A 325 -9.09 -16.90 -37.96
C ASP A 325 -8.08 -16.53 -36.85
N PRO A 326 -8.57 -16.06 -35.69
CA PRO A 326 -7.72 -15.75 -34.54
C PRO A 326 -7.10 -16.97 -33.85
N VAL A 327 -7.57 -18.17 -34.18
CA VAL A 327 -7.12 -19.42 -33.55
C VAL A 327 -5.81 -19.90 -34.17
N ASN A 328 -5.55 -19.59 -35.45
CA ASN A 328 -4.41 -20.11 -36.20
C ASN A 328 -3.03 -19.73 -35.59
N PRO A 329 -2.76 -18.47 -35.18
CA PRO A 329 -1.49 -18.13 -34.55
C PRO A 329 -1.24 -18.87 -33.23
N LEU A 330 -2.30 -19.17 -32.48
CA LEU A 330 -2.23 -19.95 -31.24
C LEU A 330 -1.93 -21.43 -31.53
N VAL A 331 -2.59 -22.02 -32.52
CA VAL A 331 -2.30 -23.39 -32.97
C VAL A 331 -0.86 -23.51 -33.45
N SER A 332 -0.39 -22.54 -34.22
CA SER A 332 0.99 -22.46 -34.70
C SER A 332 2.00 -22.36 -33.55
N LEU A 333 1.69 -21.62 -32.48
CA LEU A 333 2.52 -21.53 -31.27
C LEU A 333 2.61 -22.87 -30.54
N VAL A 334 1.47 -23.53 -30.31
CA VAL A 334 1.41 -24.82 -29.61
C VAL A 334 2.13 -25.90 -30.41
N ALA A 335 1.88 -25.97 -31.72
CA ALA A 335 2.54 -26.91 -32.62
C ALA A 335 4.06 -26.72 -32.66
N ARG A 336 4.53 -25.46 -32.75
CA ARG A 336 5.97 -25.15 -32.74
C ARG A 336 6.63 -25.43 -31.40
N SER A 337 5.91 -25.18 -30.30
CA SER A 337 6.46 -25.33 -28.95
C SER A 337 6.39 -26.77 -28.42
N GLY A 338 5.49 -27.59 -28.98
CA GLY A 338 5.22 -28.95 -28.47
C GLY A 338 4.71 -28.96 -27.03
N CYS A 339 4.13 -27.85 -26.56
CA CYS A 339 3.72 -27.68 -25.17
C CYS A 339 2.36 -28.32 -24.89
N ASN A 340 2.13 -28.69 -23.64
CA ASN A 340 0.83 -29.19 -23.18
C ASN A 340 0.03 -28.07 -22.51
N LEU A 341 -0.66 -27.28 -23.35
CA LEU A 341 -1.49 -26.17 -22.89
C LEU A 341 -2.70 -26.70 -22.11
N ARG A 342 -2.83 -26.27 -20.85
CA ARG A 342 -3.89 -26.69 -19.93
C ARG A 342 -4.98 -25.65 -19.77
N GLU A 343 -4.63 -24.36 -19.82
CA GLU A 343 -5.57 -23.26 -19.67
C GLU A 343 -5.28 -22.21 -20.75
N LEU A 344 -6.33 -21.83 -21.48
CA LEU A 344 -6.30 -20.75 -22.46
C LEU A 344 -7.38 -19.73 -22.08
N SER A 345 -6.95 -18.51 -21.80
CA SER A 345 -7.82 -17.35 -21.64
C SER A 345 -7.71 -16.46 -22.88
N VAL A 346 -8.84 -16.17 -23.51
CA VAL A 346 -8.94 -15.20 -24.60
C VAL A 346 -9.89 -14.08 -24.18
N LEU A 347 -9.36 -12.89 -24.01
CA LEU A 347 -10.11 -11.69 -23.63
C LEU A 347 -10.62 -10.94 -24.87
N ASP A 348 -11.67 -10.12 -24.69
CA ASP A 348 -12.28 -9.29 -25.73
C ASP A 348 -12.67 -10.04 -27.01
N THR A 349 -13.08 -11.31 -26.87
CA THR A 349 -13.42 -12.18 -28.00
C THR A 349 -14.92 -12.23 -28.30
N ASN A 350 -15.24 -12.14 -29.59
CA ASN A 350 -16.59 -12.35 -30.15
C ASN A 350 -16.73 -13.71 -30.86
N MET A 351 -15.66 -14.50 -30.91
CA MET A 351 -15.65 -15.78 -31.61
C MET A 351 -16.37 -16.88 -30.81
N PRO A 352 -17.00 -17.85 -31.49
CA PRO A 352 -17.69 -18.95 -30.80
C PRO A 352 -16.72 -19.80 -30.00
N HIS A 353 -17.09 -20.10 -28.75
CA HIS A 353 -16.33 -20.98 -27.83
C HIS A 353 -15.93 -22.31 -28.47
N GLN A 354 -16.82 -22.88 -29.28
CA GLN A 354 -16.59 -24.14 -29.99
C GLN A 354 -15.31 -24.12 -30.85
N LYS A 355 -14.98 -23.00 -31.51
CA LYS A 355 -13.81 -22.92 -32.39
C LYS A 355 -12.50 -23.07 -31.61
N TYR A 356 -12.45 -22.55 -30.39
CA TYR A 356 -11.30 -22.70 -29.49
C TYR A 356 -11.25 -24.11 -28.88
N CYS A 357 -12.40 -24.70 -28.52
CA CYS A 357 -12.46 -26.09 -28.05
C CYS A 357 -12.02 -27.10 -29.11
N ASP A 358 -12.41 -26.91 -30.37
CA ASP A 358 -12.04 -27.79 -31.48
C ASP A 358 -10.52 -27.75 -31.72
N ALA A 359 -9.91 -26.57 -31.59
CA ALA A 359 -8.46 -26.39 -31.77
C ALA A 359 -7.64 -26.84 -30.56
N PHE A 360 -8.19 -26.76 -29.34
CA PHE A 360 -7.50 -27.07 -28.09
C PHE A 360 -8.35 -27.99 -27.18
N PRO A 361 -8.56 -29.27 -27.56
CA PRO A 361 -9.49 -30.16 -26.88
C PRO A 361 -9.06 -30.56 -25.45
N VAL A 362 -7.79 -30.40 -25.11
CA VAL A 362 -7.21 -30.76 -23.80
C VAL A 362 -7.15 -29.57 -22.84
N ALA A 363 -7.35 -28.35 -23.34
CA ALA A 363 -7.24 -27.12 -22.55
C ALA A 363 -8.61 -26.69 -22.00
N SER A 364 -8.62 -26.17 -20.77
CA SER A 364 -9.73 -25.40 -20.24
C SER A 364 -9.77 -24.04 -20.92
N ILE A 365 -10.84 -23.75 -21.66
CA ILE A 365 -11.01 -22.51 -22.43
C ILE A 365 -11.88 -21.53 -21.65
N MET A 366 -11.30 -20.38 -21.33
CA MET A 366 -11.95 -19.24 -20.68
C MET A 366 -12.06 -18.10 -21.69
N LEU A 367 -13.27 -17.61 -21.97
CA LEU A 367 -13.48 -16.48 -22.87
C LEU A 367 -13.95 -15.27 -22.08
N ASN A 368 -13.33 -14.12 -22.31
CA ASN A 368 -13.62 -12.86 -21.61
C ASN A 368 -13.45 -12.94 -20.08
N GLU A 369 -12.70 -13.93 -19.60
CA GLU A 369 -12.33 -14.12 -18.20
C GLU A 369 -10.81 -14.15 -18.07
N GLN A 370 -10.25 -13.40 -17.12
CA GLN A 370 -8.81 -13.40 -16.85
C GLN A 370 -8.39 -14.68 -16.14
N LEU A 371 -7.20 -15.18 -16.45
CA LEU A 371 -6.58 -16.24 -15.66
C LEU A 371 -6.44 -15.81 -14.21
N ALA A 372 -6.68 -16.75 -13.29
CA ALA A 372 -6.44 -16.53 -11.89
C ALA A 372 -4.97 -16.10 -11.68
N ILE A 373 -4.78 -14.95 -11.04
CA ILE A 373 -3.45 -14.41 -10.76
C ILE A 373 -2.78 -15.34 -9.74
N THR A 374 -1.82 -16.14 -10.22
CA THR A 374 -1.04 -17.04 -9.35
C THR A 374 0.02 -16.30 -8.53
N GLU A 375 0.34 -15.07 -8.90
CA GLU A 375 1.39 -14.24 -8.29
C GLU A 375 0.81 -12.88 -7.84
N PRO A 376 0.15 -12.80 -6.68
CA PRO A 376 -0.61 -11.61 -6.28
C PRO A 376 0.29 -10.40 -6.01
N PHE A 377 1.56 -10.59 -5.65
CA PHE A 377 2.54 -9.49 -5.50
C PHE A 377 2.76 -8.71 -6.81
N LEU A 378 2.65 -9.38 -7.96
CA LEU A 378 2.86 -8.76 -9.27
C LEU A 378 1.68 -7.91 -9.72
N ASN A 379 0.52 -8.02 -9.06
CA ASN A 379 -0.66 -7.34 -9.54
C ASN A 379 -0.49 -5.82 -9.43
N PHE A 380 -0.70 -5.11 -10.54
CA PHE A 380 -0.67 -3.65 -10.59
C PHE A 380 -2.03 -3.02 -10.27
N THR A 381 -3.06 -3.80 -9.96
CA THR A 381 -4.34 -3.29 -9.44
C THR A 381 -4.08 -2.38 -8.24
N GLY A 382 -4.20 -1.07 -8.43
CA GLY A 382 -3.91 -0.07 -7.40
C GLY A 382 -2.97 1.05 -7.86
N TRP A 383 -2.28 0.91 -8.99
CA TRP A 383 -1.73 2.08 -9.67
C TRP A 383 -2.83 2.62 -10.56
N LYS A 384 -3.69 3.47 -9.99
CA LYS A 384 -4.57 4.29 -10.80
C LYS A 384 -3.67 5.06 -11.76
N ASP A 385 -3.82 4.82 -13.06
CA ASP A 385 -3.38 5.81 -14.03
C ASP A 385 -4.03 7.13 -13.65
N GLY A 386 -3.29 8.22 -13.81
CA GLY A 386 -3.66 9.54 -13.31
C GLY A 386 -4.89 10.11 -14.01
N GLU A 387 -6.05 9.51 -13.74
CA GLU A 387 -7.38 10.06 -13.94
C GLU A 387 -7.97 10.27 -12.55
N GLU A 388 -7.98 11.55 -12.19
CA GLU A 388 -8.95 12.21 -11.31
C GLU A 388 -9.51 11.37 -10.16
N THR A 389 -8.81 11.40 -9.02
CA THR A 389 -9.53 11.53 -7.75
C THR A 389 -9.43 12.98 -7.32
N GLU A 390 -10.37 13.79 -7.82
CA GLU A 390 -10.81 14.96 -7.09
C GLU A 390 -11.22 14.52 -5.68
N SER A 391 -10.64 15.24 -4.73
CA SER A 391 -10.99 15.40 -3.33
C SER A 391 -12.26 14.70 -2.81
N ALA A 392 -12.07 13.70 -1.95
CA ALA A 392 -12.94 13.44 -0.79
C ALA A 392 -12.31 13.98 0.51
N ASP A 393 -11.50 15.04 0.41
CA ASP A 393 -10.90 15.79 1.51
C ASP A 393 -11.34 17.27 1.39
N SER A 394 -12.65 17.51 1.31
CA SER A 394 -13.27 18.83 1.51
C SER A 394 -14.60 18.67 2.21
N GLU A 395 -14.58 18.67 3.54
CA GLU A 395 -15.59 19.23 4.45
C GLU A 395 -15.27 18.75 5.87
N ALA A 396 -14.25 19.38 6.46
CA ALA A 396 -14.23 19.66 7.88
C ALA A 396 -13.92 21.15 7.97
N SER A 397 -14.99 21.93 8.02
CA SER A 397 -15.01 23.34 8.32
C SER A 397 -14.25 23.59 9.63
N ASP A 398 -13.09 24.23 9.54
CA ASP A 398 -12.58 25.08 10.62
C ASP A 398 -13.45 26.35 10.60
N SER A 399 -14.54 26.26 11.34
CA SER A 399 -15.24 27.41 11.91
C SER A 399 -14.95 27.36 13.41
N ASP A 400 -14.13 28.30 13.87
CA ASP A 400 -14.02 28.85 15.23
C ASP A 400 -12.89 29.90 15.11
N GLU A 401 -13.19 31.14 14.71
CA GLU A 401 -13.59 32.28 15.55
C GLU A 401 -12.53 32.70 16.59
N GLU A 402 -12.04 33.94 16.33
CA GLU A 402 -11.35 34.94 17.18
C GLU A 402 -10.04 34.61 17.93
#